data_AF-A0A948E7Y1-F1
#
_entry.id   AF-A0A948E7Y1-F1
#
_cell.length_a   1.000
_cell.length_b   1.000
_cell.length_c   1.000
_cell.angle_alpha   90.00
_cell.angle_beta   90.00
_cell.angle_gamma   90.00
#
_symmetry.space_group_name_H-M   'P 1'
#
loop_
_entity.id
_entity.type
_entity.pdbx_description
1 polymer ?
#
loop_
_entity_poly.entity_id
_entity_poly.type
_entity_poly.pdbx_seq_one_letter_code
_entity_poly.pdbx_strand_id
1 'polypeptide(L)' 'MIHPYNNSTQTRWDHGEFKVQLNQVNNTRPIGFCDGSAEDVAELLSIAEDEGVDDAKIHKKILKTGCEIWTLGG' A
#
# COMPACT_ATOMS: atom_id res chain seq x y z
N MET A 1 -7.86 -6.81 -2.59
CA MET A 1 -7.12 -7.67 -1.64
C MET A 1 -5.65 -7.24 -1.60
N ILE A 2 -5.10 -7.07 -0.39
CA ILE A 2 -3.72 -6.65 -0.20
C ILE A 2 -2.77 -7.83 -0.43
N HIS A 3 -1.84 -7.67 -1.37
CA HIS A 3 -0.80 -8.65 -1.62
C HIS A 3 0.47 -8.26 -0.85
N PRO A 4 1.02 -9.14 0.02
CA PRO A 4 2.23 -8.85 0.77
C PRO A 4 3.42 -8.66 -0.18
N TYR A 5 4.41 -7.87 0.24
CA TYR A 5 5.59 -7.63 -0.57
C TYR A 5 6.35 -8.92 -0.89
N ASN A 6 6.41 -9.25 -2.18
CA ASN A 6 7.24 -10.32 -2.73
C ASN A 6 7.81 -9.89 -4.10
N ASN A 7 8.81 -10.63 -4.60
CA ASN A 7 9.39 -10.37 -5.92
C ASN A 7 8.31 -10.46 -7.02
N SER A 8 7.43 -11.47 -6.97
CA SER A 8 6.35 -11.61 -7.94
C SER A 8 5.38 -10.44 -7.93
N THR A 9 5.02 -9.91 -6.75
CA THR A 9 4.10 -8.77 -6.68
C THR A 9 4.77 -7.46 -7.08
N GLN A 10 6.07 -7.33 -6.82
CA GLN A 10 6.88 -6.20 -7.29
C GLN A 10 7.03 -6.20 -8.82
N THR A 11 7.21 -7.35 -9.45
CA THR A 11 7.19 -7.44 -10.92
C THR A 11 5.82 -7.04 -11.48
N ARG A 12 4.72 -7.51 -10.88
CA ARG A 12 3.37 -7.12 -11.29
C ARG A 12 3.11 -5.62 -11.14
N TRP A 13 3.65 -5.01 -10.10
CA TRP A 13 3.67 -3.55 -9.94
C TRP A 13 4.41 -2.85 -11.08
N ASP A 14 5.63 -3.30 -11.39
CA ASP A 14 6.45 -2.73 -12.47
C ASP A 14 5.77 -2.86 -13.85
N HIS A 15 5.03 -3.96 -14.05
CA HIS A 15 4.21 -4.20 -15.23
C HIS A 15 2.88 -3.39 -15.26
N GLY A 16 2.53 -2.69 -14.17
CA GLY A 16 1.30 -1.91 -14.05
C GLY A 16 0.03 -2.74 -13.79
N GLU A 17 0.16 -4.01 -13.40
CA GLU A 17 -1.00 -4.82 -12.97
C GLU A 17 -1.55 -4.35 -11.63
N PHE A 18 -0.70 -3.84 -10.74
CA PHE A 18 -1.12 -3.24 -9.48
C PHE A 18 -1.10 -1.73 -9.61
N LYS A 19 -2.16 -1.09 -9.09
CA LYS A 19 -2.30 0.36 -9.13
C LYS A 19 -1.84 1.05 -7.86
N VAL A 20 -1.86 0.39 -6.71
CA VAL A 20 -1.37 0.96 -5.45
C VAL A 20 -0.18 0.20 -4.84
N GLN A 21 0.86 0.93 -4.42
CA GLN A 21 1.97 0.44 -3.61
C GLN A 21 1.80 0.92 -2.17
N LEU A 22 1.94 0.00 -1.21
CA LEU A 22 1.78 0.25 0.21
C LEU A 22 3.16 0.41 0.85
N ASN A 23 3.42 1.59 1.42
CA ASN A 23 4.64 1.91 2.14
C ASN A 23 4.36 2.16 3.61
N GLN A 24 5.40 2.09 4.44
CA GLN A 24 5.37 2.50 5.84
C GLN A 24 6.43 3.58 6.06
N VAL A 25 6.13 4.62 6.84
CA VAL A 25 7.06 5.74 7.14
C VAL A 25 8.41 5.25 7.70
N ASN A 26 8.39 4.21 8.55
CA ASN A 26 9.59 3.68 9.20
C ASN A 26 10.28 2.55 8.40
N ASN A 27 9.80 2.24 7.20
CA ASN A 27 10.32 1.14 6.40
C ASN A 27 10.72 1.64 5.00
N THR A 28 11.96 1.32 4.61
CA THR A 28 12.45 1.65 3.27
C THR A 28 11.88 0.73 2.18
N ARG A 29 11.23 -0.37 2.58
CA ARG A 29 10.59 -1.34 1.69
C ARG A 29 9.06 -1.21 1.76
N PRO A 30 8.36 -1.37 0.63
CA PRO A 30 6.91 -1.50 0.65
C PRO A 30 6.50 -2.72 1.46
N ILE A 31 5.37 -2.61 2.16
CA ILE A 31 4.75 -3.72 2.89
C ILE A 31 3.94 -4.62 1.97
N GLY A 32 3.47 -4.08 0.84
CA GLY A 32 2.63 -4.80 -0.10
C GLY A 32 2.15 -3.94 -1.28
N PHE A 33 1.27 -4.52 -2.08
CA PHE A 33 0.67 -3.91 -3.26
C PHE A 33 -0.82 -4.28 -3.33
N CYS A 34 -1.63 -3.41 -3.91
CA CYS A 34 -3.03 -3.68 -4.17
C CYS A 34 -3.53 -3.00 -5.46
N ASP A 35 -4.75 -3.31 -5.87
CA ASP A 35 -5.36 -2.74 -7.09
C ASP A 35 -5.97 -1.34 -6.85
N GLY A 36 -5.98 -0.86 -5.60
CA GLY A 36 -6.60 0.42 -5.24
C GLY A 36 -8.12 0.38 -5.15
N SER A 37 -8.70 -0.80 -4.94
CA SER A 37 -10.14 -0.93 -4.68
C SER A 37 -10.49 -0.39 -3.30
N ALA A 38 -11.76 -0.01 -3.10
CA ALA A 38 -12.23 0.50 -1.81
C ALA A 38 -12.08 -0.53 -0.67
N GLU A 39 -12.22 -1.82 -0.99
CA GLU A 39 -12.01 -2.94 -0.06
C GLU A 39 -10.56 -3.01 0.42
N ASP A 40 -9.59 -2.71 -0.45
CA ASP A 40 -8.17 -2.67 -0.09
C ASP A 40 -7.84 -1.56 0.89
N VAL A 41 -8.52 -0.41 0.77
CA VAL A 41 -8.35 0.71 1.72
C VAL A 41 -8.83 0.30 3.10
N ALA A 42 -9.98 -0.37 3.19
CA ALA A 42 -10.56 -0.80 4.45
C ALA A 42 -9.68 -1.85 5.14
N GLU A 43 -9.23 -2.86 4.39
CA GLU A 43 -8.28 -3.86 4.90
C GLU A 43 -6.98 -3.22 5.37
N LEU A 44 -6.46 -2.23 4.64
CA LEU A 44 -5.21 -1.55 5.02
C LEU A 44 -5.35 -0.77 6.32
N LEU A 45 -6.48 -0.08 6.50
CA LEU A 45 -6.81 0.62 7.74
C LEU A 45 -6.93 -0.37 8.91
N SER A 46 -7.60 -1.50 8.71
CA SER A 46 -7.71 -2.56 9.72
C SER A 46 -6.35 -3.16 10.10
N ILE A 47 -5.46 -3.39 9.13
CA ILE A 47 -4.09 -3.87 9.40
C ILE A 47 -3.30 -2.81 10.18
N ALA A 48 -3.43 -1.53 9.82
CA ALA A 48 -2.71 -0.47 10.53
C ALA A 48 -3.21 -0.26 11.97
N GLU A 49 -4.51 -0.44 12.20
CA GLU A 49 -5.12 -0.42 13.54
C GLU A 49 -4.67 -1.62 14.38
N ASP A 50 -4.63 -2.83 13.80
CA ASP A 50 -4.17 -4.06 14.47
C ASP A 50 -2.68 -4.01 14.85
N GLU A 51 -1.85 -3.38 14.00
CA GLU A 51 -0.42 -3.15 14.25
C GLU A 51 -0.15 -2.07 15.32
N GLY A 52 -1.21 -1.53 15.96
CA GLY A 52 -1.10 -0.58 17.07
C GLY A 52 -0.70 0.83 16.64
N VAL A 53 -0.95 1.22 15.39
CA VAL A 53 -0.77 2.59 14.94
C VAL A 53 -2.01 3.40 15.34
N ASP A 54 -2.00 3.93 16.57
CA ASP A 54 -3.08 4.73 17.19
C ASP A 54 -3.64 5.84 16.28
N ASP A 55 -2.84 6.35 15.35
CA ASP A 55 -3.19 7.44 14.43
C ASP A 55 -2.81 7.10 12.97
N ALA A 56 -3.18 5.89 12.51
CA ALA A 56 -2.88 5.42 11.16
C ALA A 56 -3.39 6.38 10.06
N LYS A 57 -2.53 7.25 9.56
CA LYS A 57 -2.79 8.13 8.43
C LYS A 57 -2.24 7.51 7.16
N ILE A 58 -3.13 7.29 6.19
CA ILE A 58 -2.75 6.89 4.83
C ILE A 58 -2.49 8.16 4.01
N HIS A 59 -1.22 8.43 3.74
CA HIS A 59 -0.85 9.47 2.78
C HIS A 59 -0.90 8.91 1.36
N LYS A 60 -1.93 9.28 0.59
CA LYS A 60 -2.11 8.86 -0.80
C LYS A 60 -1.40 9.81 -1.75
N LYS A 61 -0.47 9.29 -2.55
CA LYS A 61 0.26 10.03 -3.57
C LYS A 61 0.03 9.40 -4.94
N ILE A 62 -0.67 10.11 -5.81
CA ILE A 62 -0.92 9.67 -7.19
C ILE A 62 0.30 10.02 -8.05
N LEU A 63 0.82 9.03 -8.78
CA LEU A 63 1.93 9.17 -9.72
C LEU A 63 1.42 9.51 -11.13
N LYS A 64 2.31 10.08 -11.95
CA LYS A 64 2.02 10.42 -13.36
C LYS A 64 1.70 9.19 -14.22
N THR A 65 2.09 7.99 -13.78
CA THR A 65 1.81 6.72 -14.45
C THR A 65 0.39 6.21 -14.20
N GLY A 66 -0.40 6.85 -13.33
CA GLY A 66 -1.73 6.38 -12.91
C GLY A 66 -1.69 5.43 -11.71
N CYS A 67 -0.50 5.03 -11.28
CA CYS A 67 -0.28 4.31 -10.03
C CYS A 67 -0.35 5.25 -8.82
N GLU A 68 -0.61 4.72 -7.63
CA GLU A 68 -0.63 5.44 -6.37
C GLU A 68 0.35 4.83 -5.38
N ILE A 69 0.93 5.66 -4.53
CA ILE A 69 1.72 5.23 -3.39
C ILE A 69 0.94 5.64 -2.15
N TRP A 70 0.58 4.66 -1.33
CA TRP A 70 -0.08 4.87 -0.06
C TRP A 70 0.93 4.63 1.04
N THR A 71 1.33 5.70 1.71
CA THR A 71 2.27 5.61 2.83
C THR A 71 1.49 5.62 4.13
N LEU A 72 1.60 4.54 4.89
CA LEU A 72 1.13 4.42 6.26
C LEU A 72 2.12 5.11 7.21
N GLY A 73 1.62 6.03 8.02
CA GLY A 73 2.37 6.68 9.09
C GLY A 73 1.44 7.13 10.21
N GLY A 74 1.99 7.27 11.41
CA GLY A 74 1.37 7.93 12.57
C GLY A 74 2.17 9.17 12.92
#